data_AF-A0A1H8K189-F1
#
_entry.id   AF-A0A1H8K189-F1
#
_cell.length_a   1.000
_cell.length_b   1.000
_cell.length_c   1.000
_cell.angle_alpha   90.00
_cell.angle_beta   90.00
_cell.angle_gamma   90.00
#
_symmetry.space_group_name_H-M   'P 1'
#
loop_
_entity.id
_entity.type
_entity.pdbx_description
1 polymer ?
#
loop_
_entity_poly.entity_id
_entity_poly.type
_entity_poly.pdbx_seq_one_letter_code
_entity_poly.pdbx_strand_id
1 'polypeptide(L)' 'MIHLEKITKIFRQADKDTKALDNVSIHIHPGQIFGIIGMSGAGKGKEKGCR' A
#
# COMPACT_ATOMS: atom_id res chain seq x y z
N MET A 1 -9.88 -3.03 -17.09
CA MET A 1 -8.41 -3.01 -17.01
C MET A 1 -8.03 -1.87 -16.07
N ILE A 2 -7.23 -2.13 -15.04
CA ILE A 2 -6.89 -1.14 -14.01
C ILE A 2 -5.40 -0.82 -14.13
N HIS A 3 -5.08 0.47 -14.18
CA HIS A 3 -3.71 0.99 -14.21
C HIS A 3 -3.51 1.94 -13.04
N LEU A 4 -2.49 1.65 -12.24
CA LEU A 4 -2.01 2.49 -11.17
C LEU A 4 -0.60 2.88 -11.56
N GLU A 5 -0.31 4.17 -11.66
CA GLU A 5 1.02 4.65 -12.02
C GLU A 5 1.58 5.55 -10.94
N LYS A 6 2.85 5.33 -10.60
CA LYS A 6 3.63 6.19 -9.69
C LYS A 6 2.92 6.44 -8.34
N ILE A 7 2.22 5.43 -7.83
CA ILE A 7 1.50 5.51 -6.57
C ILE A 7 2.51 5.63 -5.43
N THR A 8 2.36 6.70 -4.67
CA THR A 8 3.12 6.93 -3.44
C THR A 8 2.14 7.08 -2.29
N LYS A 9 2.35 6.31 -1.22
CA LYS A 9 1.52 6.37 -0.01
C LYS A 9 2.43 6.65 1.17
N ILE A 10 2.13 7.72 1.90
CA ILE A 10 2.85 8.08 3.13
C ILE A 10 1.88 7.94 4.29
N PHE A 11 2.27 7.19 5.32
CA PHE A 11 1.60 7.18 6.60
C PHE A 11 2.34 8.13 7.55
N ARG A 12 1.66 9.18 7.95
CA ARG A 12 2.15 10.11 8.97
C ARG A 12 1.80 9.56 10.35
N GLN A 13 2.80 9.38 11.20
CA GLN A 13 2.64 9.14 12.64
C GLN A 13 3.24 10.32 13.39
N ALA A 14 2.81 10.51 14.65
CA ALA A 14 3.13 11.69 15.47
C ALA A 14 4.57 12.21 15.33
N ASP A 15 5.56 11.31 15.32
CA ASP A 15 6.99 11.65 15.22
C ASP A 15 7.68 11.20 13.93
N LYS A 16 6.98 10.53 13.00
CA LYS A 16 7.62 9.97 11.81
C LYS A 16 6.67 9.78 10.63
N ASP A 17 7.14 10.24 9.47
CA ASP A 17 6.54 9.92 8.19
C ASP A 17 7.17 8.61 7.66
N THR A 18 6.32 7.63 7.36
CA THR A 18 6.73 6.36 6.76
C THR A 18 6.15 6.25 5.38
N LYS A 19 7.01 6.21 4.35
CA LYS A 19 6.60 5.84 3.00
C LYS A 19 6.23 4.36 2.97
N ALA A 20 4.96 4.08 2.70
CA ALA A 20 4.42 2.74 2.55
C ALA A 20 4.48 2.23 1.11
N LEU A 21 4.25 3.12 0.16
CA LEU A 21 4.47 2.88 -1.26
C LEU A 21 5.31 4.06 -1.76
N ASP A 22 6.35 3.80 -2.53
CA ASP A 22 7.20 4.83 -3.13
C ASP A 22 7.29 4.57 -4.63
N ASN A 23 6.62 5.40 -5.42
CA ASN A 23 6.61 5.36 -6.88
C ASN A 23 6.27 3.96 -7.48
N VAL A 24 5.21 3.32 -6.98
CA VAL A 24 4.80 1.98 -7.42
C VAL A 24 3.79 2.06 -8.57
N SER A 25 4.04 1.31 -9.65
CA SER A 25 3.10 1.16 -10.78
C SER A 25 2.59 -0.28 -10.88
N ILE A 26 1.27 -0.46 -11.00
CA ILE A 26 0.59 -1.76 -11.03
C ILE A 26 -0.40 -1.77 -12.19
N HIS A 27 -0.31 -2.79 -13.04
CA HIS A 27 -1.18 -2.99 -14.20
C HIS A 27 -1.95 -4.29 -13.98
N ILE A 28 -3.28 -4.22 -13.95
CA ILE A 28 -4.16 -5.37 -13.70
C ILE A 28 -5.04 -5.58 -14.93
N HIS A 29 -4.86 -6.72 -15.58
CA HIS A 29 -5.66 -7.12 -16.72
C HIS A 29 -7.04 -7.65 -16.28
N PRO A 30 -8.06 -7.60 -17.15
CA PRO A 30 -9.37 -8.17 -16.86
C PRO A 30 -9.25 -9.66 -16.47
N GLY A 31 -9.94 -10.06 -15.41
CA GLY A 31 -9.91 -11.43 -14.89
C GLY A 31 -8.74 -11.76 -13.94
N GLN A 32 -7.82 -10.82 -13.69
CA GLN A 32 -6.76 -11.00 -12.70
C GLN A 32 -7.17 -10.51 -11.32
N ILE A 33 -6.83 -11.28 -10.28
CA ILE A 33 -6.99 -10.89 -8.88
C ILE A 33 -5.61 -10.43 -8.38
N PHE A 34 -5.55 -9.21 -7.83
CA PHE A 34 -4.33 -8.64 -7.28
C PHE A 34 -4.46 -8.52 -5.76
N GLY A 35 -3.57 -9.19 -5.03
CA GLY A 35 -3.53 -9.16 -3.56
C GLY A 35 -2.26 -8.48 -3.06
N ILE A 36 -2.40 -7.54 -2.12
CA ILE A 36 -1.25 -6.90 -1.48
C ILE A 36 -0.88 -7.73 -0.24
N ILE A 37 0.26 -8.43 -0.28
CA ILE A 37 0.83 -9.23 0.82
C ILE A 37 2.13 -8.62 1.39
N GLY A 38 2.52 -8.93 2.63
CA GLY A 38 3.48 -8.14 3.41
C GLY A 38 3.20 -8.09 4.91
N MET A 39 4.25 -7.92 5.72
CA MET A 39 4.20 -7.94 7.19
C MET A 39 3.34 -6.78 7.75
N SER A 40 2.83 -6.94 8.98
CA SER A 40 2.08 -5.86 9.65
C SER A 40 2.97 -4.60 9.74
N GLY A 41 2.48 -3.48 9.20
CA GLY A 41 3.26 -2.24 9.07
C GLY A 41 3.92 -1.99 7.70
N ALA A 42 3.89 -2.93 6.74
CA ALA A 42 4.46 -2.77 5.40
C ALA A 42 3.68 -1.82 4.46
N GLY A 43 2.72 -1.07 4.99
CA GLY A 43 2.06 -0.01 4.21
C GLY A 43 0.74 -0.38 3.53
N LYS A 44 0.18 -1.56 3.81
CA LYS A 44 -1.14 -1.97 3.30
C LYS A 44 -2.33 -1.34 4.02
N GLY A 45 -2.09 -0.83 5.22
CA GLY A 45 -3.10 -0.39 6.17
C GLY A 45 -2.57 -0.57 7.59
N LYS A 46 -2.88 0.37 8.48
CA LYS A 46 -2.55 0.24 9.90
C LYS A 46 -3.51 -0.79 10.50
N GLU A 47 -3.03 -1.98 10.79
CA GLU A 47 -3.70 -2.90 11.71
C GLU A 47 -3.46 -2.37 13.13
N LYS A 48 -4.32 -1.46 13.58
CA LYS A 48 -4.36 -1.09 14.99
C LYS A 48 -4.93 -2.31 15.70
N GLY A 49 -4.10 -3.03 16.44
CA GLY A 49 -4.55 -4.12 17.29
C GLY A 49 -5.73 -3.66 18.12
N CYS A 50 -6.84 -4.40 17.99
CA CYS A 50 -8.01 -4.23 18.84
C CYS A 50 -7.52 -4.51 20.28
N ARG A 51 -7.64 -3.52 21.17
CA ARG A 51 -7.64 -3.77 22.61
C ARG A 51 -9.07 -4.03 23.04
#